data_AF-A0A7W2FE54-F1
#
_entry.id   AF-A0A7W2FE54-F1
#
_cell.length_a   1.000
_cell.length_b   1.000
_cell.length_c   1.000
_cell.angle_alpha   90.00
_cell.angle_beta   90.00
_cell.angle_gamma   90.00
#
_symmetry.space_group_name_H-M   'P 1'
#
loop_
_entity.id
_entity.type
_entity.pdbx_description
1 polymer ?
#
loop_
_entity_poly.entity_id
_entity_poly.type
_entity_poly.pdbx_seq_one_letter_code
_entity_poly.pdbx_strand_id
1 'polypeptide(L)'
;MKRQPSMTAAELAARLQASPVFAERKQIQEQERTDRLARMRIEEEPILKELRGIGWDLKSVWDLVNTSEPYPEAIPILLHHLQLPYSDLIKEGIARSLAVPEQAVQEAWPILLGEYRKAPTGMGMKVFGDAKEFRLAAKDGLACALAVTVTDETLPELVALAKDRIHGESRVLLLSALKKRKNRNPVVRLLIDELAKDPDLQKEISSWGSR
;
A
#
# COMPACT_ATOMS: atom_id res chain seq x y z
N MET A 1 11.14 -36.98 -35.21
CA MET A 1 10.86 -36.73 -33.77
C MET A 1 9.36 -36.53 -33.61
N LYS A 2 8.66 -37.39 -32.85
CA LYS A 2 7.21 -37.24 -32.60
C LYS A 2 7.02 -36.15 -31.54
N ARG A 3 6.23 -35.10 -31.84
CA ARG A 3 5.83 -34.07 -30.86
C ARG A 3 5.04 -34.75 -29.73
N GLN A 4 5.41 -34.48 -28.48
CA GLN A 4 4.56 -34.87 -27.35
C GLN A 4 3.19 -34.19 -27.47
N PRO A 5 2.09 -34.89 -27.14
CA PRO A 5 0.75 -34.30 -27.20
C PRO A 5 0.67 -33.07 -26.29
N SER A 6 0.01 -32.01 -26.76
CA SER A 6 -0.19 -30.78 -25.99
C SER A 6 -1.09 -31.06 -24.79
N MET A 7 -0.52 -30.98 -23.59
CA MET A 7 -1.24 -31.14 -22.33
C MET A 7 -2.09 -29.90 -22.06
N THR A 8 -3.34 -30.10 -21.64
CA THR A 8 -4.23 -29.01 -21.24
C THR A 8 -3.83 -28.44 -19.88
N ALA A 9 -4.24 -27.21 -19.58
CA ALA A 9 -3.99 -26.60 -18.26
C ALA A 9 -4.61 -27.42 -17.11
N ALA A 10 -5.75 -28.08 -17.36
CA ALA A 10 -6.42 -28.95 -16.39
C ALA A 10 -5.64 -30.24 -16.13
N GLU A 11 -5.12 -30.90 -17.18
CA GLU A 11 -4.27 -32.09 -17.06
C GLU A 11 -2.93 -31.77 -16.38
N LEU A 12 -2.35 -30.60 -16.68
CA LEU A 12 -1.16 -30.10 -16.00
C LEU A 12 -1.43 -29.86 -14.51
N ALA A 13 -2.55 -29.22 -14.16
CA ALA A 13 -2.94 -28.96 -12.78
C ALA A 13 -3.19 -30.26 -12.00
N ALA A 14 -3.90 -31.23 -12.59
CA ALA A 14 -4.13 -32.55 -11.99
C ALA A 14 -2.83 -33.31 -11.75
N ARG A 15 -1.89 -33.25 -12.72
CA ARG A 15 -0.56 -33.88 -12.58
C ARG A 15 0.30 -33.21 -11.51
N LEU A 16 0.22 -31.88 -11.39
CA LEU A 16 0.91 -31.14 -10.33
C LEU A 16 0.32 -31.48 -8.96
N GLN A 17 -1.01 -31.52 -8.82
CA GLN A 17 -1.67 -31.86 -7.56
C GLN A 17 -1.37 -33.30 -7.10
N ALA A 18 -1.19 -34.24 -8.03
CA ALA A 18 -0.82 -35.62 -7.72
C ALA A 18 0.69 -35.79 -7.37
N SER A 19 1.50 -34.74 -7.50
CA SER A 19 2.94 -34.80 -7.18
C SER A 19 3.19 -34.59 -5.68
N PRO A 20 3.92 -35.51 -5.00
CA PRO A 20 4.29 -35.34 -3.60
C PRO A 20 5.05 -34.04 -3.32
N VAL A 21 5.96 -33.65 -4.23
CA VAL A 21 6.75 -32.41 -4.14
C VAL A 21 5.86 -31.17 -4.17
N PHE A 22 4.78 -31.19 -4.94
CA PHE A 22 3.83 -30.07 -5.00
C PHE A 22 3.00 -29.98 -3.71
N ALA A 23 2.54 -31.13 -3.19
CA ALA A 23 1.81 -31.19 -1.93
C ALA A 23 2.66 -30.68 -0.75
N GLU A 24 3.92 -31.13 -0.64
CA GLU A 24 4.87 -30.67 0.38
C GLU A 24 5.13 -29.16 0.28
N ARG A 25 5.40 -28.65 -0.92
CA ARG A 25 5.58 -27.20 -1.15
C ARG A 25 4.35 -26.39 -0.76
N LYS A 26 3.16 -26.88 -1.09
CA LYS A 26 1.90 -26.23 -0.72
C LYS A 26 1.70 -26.22 0.80
N GLN A 27 2.03 -27.31 1.48
CA GLN A 27 1.93 -27.40 2.94
C GLN A 27 2.92 -26.44 3.63
N ILE A 28 4.16 -26.34 3.15
CA ILE A 28 5.15 -25.38 3.66
C ILE A 28 4.66 -23.93 3.47
N GLN A 29 4.13 -23.61 2.29
CA GLN A 29 3.60 -22.26 2.01
C GLN A 29 2.39 -21.91 2.89
N GLU A 30 1.48 -22.86 3.10
CA GLU A 30 0.31 -22.66 3.97
C GLU A 30 0.71 -22.50 5.43
N GLN A 31 1.71 -23.25 5.90
CA GLN A 31 2.28 -23.10 7.24
C GLN A 31 2.93 -21.72 7.40
N GLU A 32 3.80 -21.32 6.46
CA GLU A 32 4.44 -19.99 6.47
C GLU A 32 3.39 -18.86 6.50
N ARG A 33 2.30 -19.02 5.73
CA ARG A 33 1.19 -18.07 5.72
C ARG A 33 0.46 -18.02 7.06
N THR A 34 0.13 -19.18 7.62
CA THR A 34 -0.58 -19.29 8.91
C THR A 34 0.23 -18.67 10.03
N ASP A 35 1.54 -18.97 10.08
CA ASP A 35 2.44 -18.42 11.08
C ASP A 35 2.58 -16.89 10.95
N ARG A 36 2.65 -16.37 9.73
CA ARG A 36 2.66 -14.92 9.48
C ARG A 36 1.37 -14.28 9.98
N LEU A 37 0.21 -14.84 9.65
CA LEU A 37 -1.08 -14.31 10.10
C LEU A 37 -1.20 -14.31 11.63
N ALA A 38 -0.66 -15.33 12.30
CA ALA A 38 -0.62 -15.37 13.76
C ALA A 38 0.25 -14.23 14.34
N ARG A 39 1.45 -13.99 13.78
CA ARG A 39 2.33 -12.89 14.19
C ARG A 39 1.68 -11.52 13.95
N MET A 40 1.06 -11.33 12.78
CA MET A 40 0.31 -10.11 12.48
C MET A 40 -0.79 -9.86 13.49
N ARG A 41 -1.58 -10.88 13.85
CA ARG A 41 -2.68 -10.71 14.80
C ARG A 41 -2.19 -10.28 16.18
N ILE A 42 -1.07 -10.86 16.64
CA ILE A 42 -0.44 -10.44 17.91
C ILE A 42 -0.02 -8.98 17.83
N GLU A 43 0.54 -8.58 16.69
CA GLU A 43 1.02 -7.23 16.48
C GLU A 43 -0.13 -6.21 16.37
N GLU A 44 -1.24 -6.54 15.70
CA GLU A 44 -2.41 -5.67 15.54
C GLU A 44 -3.23 -5.50 16.83
N GLU A 45 -3.08 -6.39 17.82
CA GLU A 45 -3.92 -6.39 19.03
C GLU A 45 -4.02 -5.02 19.74
N PRO A 46 -2.93 -4.23 19.91
CA PRO A 46 -3.03 -2.93 20.57
C PRO A 46 -3.98 -1.96 19.84
N ILE A 47 -3.87 -1.86 18.51
CA ILE A 47 -4.72 -0.95 17.73
C ILE A 47 -6.16 -1.45 17.67
N LEU A 48 -6.36 -2.76 17.53
CA LEU A 48 -7.71 -3.34 17.51
C LEU A 48 -8.42 -3.16 18.85
N LYS A 49 -7.70 -3.25 19.96
CA LYS A 49 -8.25 -2.99 21.29
C LYS A 49 -8.72 -1.55 21.45
N GLU A 50 -7.95 -0.57 21.00
CA GLU A 50 -8.35 0.84 21.05
C GLU A 50 -9.54 1.14 20.13
N LEU A 51 -9.54 0.59 18.91
CA LEU A 51 -10.66 0.70 17.98
C LEU A 51 -11.95 0.08 18.54
N ARG A 52 -11.85 -1.09 19.18
CA ARG A 52 -13.01 -1.70 19.88
C ARG A 52 -13.52 -0.82 21.01
N GLY A 53 -12.63 -0.12 21.72
CA GLY A 53 -12.99 0.81 22.80
C GLY A 53 -13.90 1.96 22.35
N ILE A 54 -13.88 2.31 21.06
CA ILE A 54 -14.75 3.34 20.46
C ILE A 54 -15.88 2.74 19.60
N GLY A 55 -16.10 1.43 19.65
CA GLY A 55 -17.21 0.74 18.99
C GLY A 55 -16.88 0.04 17.67
N TRP A 56 -15.62 0.07 17.22
CA TRP A 56 -15.19 -0.62 15.99
C TRP A 56 -14.64 -2.02 16.29
N ASP A 57 -15.48 -3.06 16.17
CA ASP A 57 -15.05 -4.45 16.36
C ASP A 57 -14.53 -5.05 15.04
N LEU A 58 -13.23 -4.91 14.84
CA LEU A 58 -12.52 -5.33 13.63
C LEU A 58 -11.69 -6.58 13.89
N LYS A 59 -11.48 -7.40 12.86
CA LYS A 59 -10.58 -8.56 12.92
C LYS A 59 -9.16 -8.21 12.49
N SER A 60 -9.03 -7.14 11.71
CA SER A 60 -7.76 -6.58 11.25
C SER A 60 -7.95 -5.12 10.83
N VAL A 61 -6.87 -4.33 10.84
CA VAL A 61 -6.89 -2.96 10.30
C VAL A 61 -7.26 -2.92 8.82
N TRP A 62 -7.02 -4.03 8.10
CA TRP A 62 -7.41 -4.21 6.71
C TRP A 62 -8.93 -4.23 6.49
N ASP A 63 -9.73 -4.46 7.53
CA ASP A 63 -11.18 -4.37 7.44
C ASP A 63 -11.63 -2.92 7.15
N LEU A 64 -10.92 -1.92 7.68
CA LEU A 64 -11.16 -0.49 7.40
C LEU A 64 -10.75 -0.09 5.98
N VAL A 65 -9.78 -0.78 5.39
CA VAL A 65 -9.40 -0.56 3.97
C VAL A 65 -10.51 -1.04 3.03
N ASN A 66 -11.26 -2.06 3.43
CA ASN A 66 -12.27 -2.71 2.61
C ASN A 66 -13.70 -2.24 2.90
N THR A 67 -13.91 -1.38 3.89
CA THR A 67 -15.24 -0.82 4.19
C THR A 67 -15.50 0.45 3.38
N SER A 68 -16.78 0.68 3.08
CA SER A 68 -17.26 1.97 2.56
C SER A 68 -17.88 2.86 3.64
N GLU A 69 -18.04 2.33 4.86
CA GLU A 69 -18.55 3.08 6.00
C GLU A 69 -17.51 4.12 6.45
N PRO A 70 -17.90 5.40 6.64
CA PRO A 70 -17.01 6.39 7.23
C PRO A 70 -16.65 6.06 8.68
N TYR A 71 -15.40 6.34 9.08
CA TYR A 71 -14.89 6.06 10.43
C TYR A 71 -14.09 7.25 11.01
N PRO A 72 -14.66 8.47 11.06
CA PRO A 72 -13.92 9.66 11.51
C PRO A 72 -13.37 9.53 12.93
N GLU A 73 -14.08 8.84 13.82
CA GLU A 73 -13.67 8.56 15.20
C GLU A 73 -12.46 7.64 15.31
N ALA A 74 -12.20 6.80 14.30
CA ALA A 74 -11.03 5.91 14.28
C ALA A 74 -9.76 6.64 13.83
N ILE A 75 -9.87 7.76 13.10
CA ILE A 75 -8.73 8.46 12.50
C ILE A 75 -7.67 8.89 13.53
N PRO A 76 -8.02 9.50 14.69
CA PRO A 76 -7.02 9.87 15.68
C PRO A 76 -6.22 8.68 16.20
N ILE A 77 -6.87 7.52 16.39
CA ILE A 77 -6.24 6.27 16.82
C ILE A 77 -5.29 5.78 15.71
N LEU A 78 -5.75 5.71 14.46
CA LEU A 78 -4.93 5.30 13.32
C LEU A 78 -3.68 6.18 13.17
N LEU A 79 -3.81 7.50 13.32
CA LEU A 79 -2.69 8.46 13.25
C LEU A 79 -1.70 8.29 14.41
N HIS A 80 -2.18 7.98 15.61
CA HIS A 80 -1.32 7.65 16.74
C HIS A 80 -0.53 6.38 16.45
N HIS A 81 -1.23 5.30 16.07
CA HIS A 81 -0.61 3.99 15.81
C HIS A 81 0.33 4.00 14.61
N LEU A 82 0.10 4.83 13.59
CA LEU A 82 1.01 4.97 12.45
C LEU A 82 2.46 5.32 12.87
N GLN A 83 2.60 6.07 13.96
CA GLN A 83 3.89 6.54 14.49
C GLN A 83 4.59 5.51 15.39
N LEU A 84 3.90 4.42 15.76
CA LEU A 84 4.44 3.35 16.60
C LEU A 84 5.32 2.37 15.77
N PRO A 85 6.20 1.58 16.42
CA PRO A 85 7.16 0.71 15.74
C PRO A 85 6.51 -0.60 15.24
N TYR A 86 5.52 -0.46 14.36
CA TYR A 86 4.91 -1.55 13.62
C TYR A 86 5.78 -2.03 12.47
N SER A 87 5.60 -3.29 12.10
CA SER A 87 6.09 -3.91 10.89
C SER A 87 5.49 -3.26 9.65
N ASP A 88 6.18 -3.40 8.52
CA ASP A 88 5.80 -2.75 7.27
C ASP A 88 4.37 -3.08 6.85
N LEU A 89 3.93 -4.33 7.05
CA LEU A 89 2.60 -4.76 6.65
C LEU A 89 1.48 -4.14 7.51
N ILE A 90 1.72 -3.96 8.81
CA ILE A 90 0.76 -3.30 9.70
C ILE A 90 0.74 -1.80 9.43
N LYS A 91 1.90 -1.17 9.23
CA LYS A 91 1.97 0.23 8.80
C LYS A 91 1.29 0.46 7.45
N GLU A 92 1.42 -0.46 6.49
CA GLU A 92 0.70 -0.40 5.22
C GLU A 92 -0.81 -0.38 5.43
N GLY A 93 -1.33 -1.31 6.24
CA GLY A 93 -2.76 -1.39 6.56
C GLY A 93 -3.27 -0.09 7.17
N ILE A 94 -2.59 0.42 8.21
CA ILE A 94 -2.95 1.70 8.86
C ILE A 94 -2.92 2.86 7.86
N ALA A 95 -1.84 2.98 7.07
CA ALA A 95 -1.69 4.07 6.12
C ALA A 95 -2.75 4.02 5.00
N ARG A 96 -3.12 2.83 4.52
CA ARG A 96 -4.21 2.68 3.54
C ARG A 96 -5.57 3.03 4.12
N SER A 97 -5.85 2.69 5.38
CA SER A 97 -7.08 3.11 6.07
C SER A 97 -7.14 4.63 6.27
N LEU A 98 -5.98 5.31 6.28
CA LEU A 98 -5.91 6.78 6.27
C LEU A 98 -6.07 7.39 4.87
N ALA A 99 -6.22 6.60 3.80
CA ALA A 99 -6.43 7.13 2.44
C ALA A 99 -7.88 7.50 2.16
N VAL A 100 -8.46 8.33 3.04
CA VAL A 100 -9.85 8.79 3.01
C VAL A 100 -9.93 10.33 2.98
N PRO A 101 -10.95 10.93 2.34
CA PRO A 101 -11.06 12.38 2.18
C PRO A 101 -11.64 13.06 3.44
N GLU A 102 -11.16 12.67 4.62
CA GLU A 102 -11.65 13.16 5.91
C GLU A 102 -10.79 14.32 6.42
N GLN A 103 -11.42 15.34 7.01
CA GLN A 103 -10.74 16.57 7.44
C GLN A 103 -9.62 16.28 8.45
N ALA A 104 -9.86 15.39 9.41
CA ALA A 104 -8.86 15.02 10.41
C ALA A 104 -7.59 14.41 9.79
N VAL A 105 -7.70 13.71 8.65
CA VAL A 105 -6.53 13.19 7.93
C VAL A 105 -5.81 14.30 7.18
N GLN A 106 -6.55 15.23 6.58
CA GLN A 106 -5.96 16.40 5.91
C GLN A 106 -5.16 17.27 6.88
N GLU A 107 -5.70 17.52 8.08
CA GLU A 107 -5.01 18.26 9.14
C GLU A 107 -3.75 17.53 9.64
N ALA A 108 -3.73 16.20 9.54
CA ALA A 108 -2.58 15.38 9.88
C ALA A 108 -1.50 15.29 8.78
N TRP A 109 -1.55 16.16 7.77
CA TRP A 109 -0.55 16.23 6.69
C TRP A 109 0.91 16.15 7.16
N PRO A 110 1.36 16.90 8.20
CA PRO A 110 2.75 16.83 8.65
C PRO A 110 3.16 15.44 9.16
N ILE A 111 2.23 14.71 9.78
CA ILE A 111 2.45 13.36 10.28
C ILE A 111 2.62 12.40 9.10
N LEU A 112 1.70 12.43 8.14
CA LEU A 112 1.75 11.57 6.94
C LEU A 112 3.01 11.83 6.12
N LEU A 113 3.37 13.09 5.93
CA LEU A 113 4.58 13.50 5.22
C LEU A 113 5.85 13.02 5.93
N GLY A 114 5.90 13.16 7.26
CA GLY A 114 7.00 12.68 8.08
C GLY A 114 7.18 11.17 8.00
N GLU A 115 6.09 10.41 8.13
CA GLU A 115 6.13 8.95 8.03
C GLU A 115 6.46 8.48 6.61
N TYR A 116 5.95 9.15 5.57
CA TYR A 116 6.29 8.83 4.18
C TYR A 116 7.79 9.00 3.91
N ARG A 117 8.40 10.08 4.41
CA ARG A 117 9.85 10.31 4.25
C ARG A 117 10.68 9.24 4.97
N LYS A 118 10.27 8.83 6.17
CA LYS A 118 10.96 7.79 6.97
C LYS A 118 10.78 6.38 6.43
N ALA A 119 9.65 6.10 5.74
CA ALA A 119 9.31 4.76 5.34
C ALA A 119 10.37 4.17 4.37
N PRO A 120 10.86 2.95 4.63
CA PRO A 120 11.84 2.30 3.77
C PRO A 120 11.26 1.98 2.38
N THR A 121 12.14 1.78 1.41
CA THR A 121 11.83 1.32 0.05
C THR A 121 12.57 0.02 -0.25
N GLY A 122 12.05 -0.78 -1.17
CA GLY A 122 12.74 -1.98 -1.65
C GLY A 122 12.32 -3.24 -0.89
N MET A 123 13.28 -4.13 -0.64
CA MET A 123 13.06 -5.43 -0.01
C MET A 123 13.35 -5.37 1.50
N GLY A 124 12.56 -6.08 2.30
CA GLY A 124 12.75 -6.22 3.74
C GLY A 124 11.73 -7.14 4.39
N MET A 125 11.73 -7.23 5.72
CA MET A 125 10.75 -8.03 6.45
C MET A 125 9.38 -7.32 6.45
N LYS A 126 8.32 -8.01 6.02
CA LYS A 126 6.97 -7.45 6.03
C LYS A 126 6.32 -7.53 7.40
N VAL A 127 6.52 -8.65 8.08
CA VAL A 127 6.09 -8.90 9.45
C VAL A 127 7.32 -9.25 10.27
N PHE A 128 7.35 -8.85 11.54
CA PHE A 128 8.45 -9.24 12.43
C PHE A 128 8.60 -10.77 12.46
N GLY A 129 9.85 -11.23 12.33
CA GLY A 129 10.17 -12.67 12.29
C GLY A 129 9.91 -13.36 10.95
N ASP A 130 9.62 -12.64 9.86
CA ASP A 130 9.65 -13.23 8.53
C ASP A 130 11.07 -13.74 8.18
N ALA A 131 11.15 -14.98 7.69
CA ALA A 131 12.41 -15.62 7.30
C ALA A 131 12.90 -15.23 5.90
N LYS A 132 12.10 -14.48 5.14
CA LYS A 132 12.35 -14.07 3.76
C LYS A 132 12.09 -12.57 3.63
N GLU A 133 12.81 -11.92 2.73
CA GLU A 133 12.54 -10.53 2.37
C GLU A 133 11.42 -10.46 1.33
N PHE A 134 10.58 -9.44 1.49
CA PHE A 134 9.47 -9.10 0.61
C PHE A 134 9.57 -7.63 0.22
N ARG A 135 8.91 -7.25 -0.87
CA ARG A 135 8.79 -5.85 -1.24
C ARG A 135 7.98 -5.11 -0.18
N LEU A 136 8.58 -4.10 0.42
CA LEU A 136 7.95 -3.23 1.42
C LEU A 136 6.90 -2.33 0.78
N ALA A 137 5.83 -2.03 1.51
CA ALA A 137 4.63 -1.40 0.99
C ALA A 137 3.99 -0.37 1.93
N ALA A 138 4.53 -0.15 3.14
CA ALA A 138 4.05 0.93 4.01
C ALA A 138 4.11 2.30 3.32
N LYS A 139 5.20 2.53 2.56
CA LYS A 139 5.39 3.76 1.77
C LYS A 139 4.33 3.93 0.68
N ASP A 140 3.85 2.83 0.09
CA ASP A 140 2.78 2.86 -0.91
C ASP A 140 1.44 3.24 -0.27
N GLY A 141 1.12 2.69 0.91
CA GLY A 141 -0.05 3.09 1.69
C GLY A 141 -0.03 4.58 2.05
N LEU A 142 1.13 5.08 2.49
CA LEU A 142 1.32 6.50 2.81
C LEU A 142 1.20 7.41 1.58
N ALA A 143 1.69 6.97 0.41
CA ALA A 143 1.50 7.71 -0.84
C ALA A 143 0.02 7.83 -1.23
N CYS A 144 -0.76 6.75 -1.04
CA CYS A 144 -2.22 6.80 -1.24
C CYS A 144 -2.87 7.83 -0.30
N ALA A 145 -2.51 7.82 0.99
CA ALA A 145 -3.03 8.78 1.96
C ALA A 145 -2.73 10.23 1.55
N LEU A 146 -1.47 10.54 1.27
CA LEU A 146 -1.06 11.87 0.80
C LEU A 146 -1.78 12.30 -0.49
N ALA A 147 -1.97 11.39 -1.44
CA ALA A 147 -2.64 11.71 -2.70
C ALA A 147 -4.13 12.03 -2.54
N VAL A 148 -4.78 11.47 -1.51
CA VAL A 148 -6.18 11.75 -1.19
C VAL A 148 -6.33 13.06 -0.41
N THR A 149 -5.38 13.37 0.47
CA THR A 149 -5.51 14.45 1.46
C THR A 149 -4.86 15.78 1.05
N VAL A 150 -4.11 15.79 -0.06
CA VAL A 150 -3.46 17.00 -0.56
C VAL A 150 -4.43 18.13 -0.90
N THR A 151 -4.15 19.31 -0.36
CA THR A 151 -4.86 20.56 -0.63
C THR A 151 -4.06 21.44 -1.59
N ASP A 152 -4.56 22.63 -1.95
CA ASP A 152 -3.78 23.54 -2.79
C ASP A 152 -2.59 24.14 -2.02
N GLU A 153 -2.71 24.28 -0.70
CA GLU A 153 -1.65 24.74 0.20
C GLU A 153 -0.50 23.73 0.31
N THR A 154 -0.82 22.43 0.38
CA THR A 154 0.18 21.36 0.56
C THR A 154 0.65 20.75 -0.77
N LEU A 155 0.05 21.13 -1.89
CA LEU A 155 0.42 20.69 -3.23
C LEU A 155 1.92 20.84 -3.53
N PRO A 156 2.61 21.96 -3.20
CA PRO A 156 4.05 22.10 -3.46
C PRO A 156 4.89 20.99 -2.81
N GLU A 157 4.52 20.53 -1.62
CA GLU A 157 5.22 19.45 -0.93
C GLU A 157 4.99 18.10 -1.61
N LEU A 158 3.75 17.81 -2.05
CA LEU A 158 3.47 16.60 -2.82
C LEU A 158 4.25 16.59 -4.15
N VAL A 159 4.35 17.74 -4.81
CA VAL A 159 5.15 17.89 -6.04
C VAL A 159 6.62 17.60 -5.79
N ALA A 160 7.18 18.09 -4.67
CA ALA A 160 8.56 17.80 -4.29
C ALA A 160 8.78 16.28 -4.10
N LEU A 161 7.87 15.58 -3.43
CA LEU A 161 7.93 14.12 -3.27
C LEU A 161 7.84 13.38 -4.62
N ALA A 162 6.96 13.81 -5.52
CA ALA A 162 6.79 13.17 -6.82
C ALA A 162 8.06 13.29 -7.69
N LYS A 163 8.83 14.37 -7.54
CA LYS A 163 10.11 14.60 -8.22
C LYS A 163 11.28 13.85 -7.59
N ASP A 164 11.24 13.59 -6.29
CA ASP A 164 12.37 13.01 -5.56
C ASP A 164 12.46 11.49 -5.76
N ARG A 165 13.35 11.08 -6.67
CA ARG A 165 13.56 9.67 -7.03
C ARG A 165 14.00 8.77 -5.87
N ILE A 166 14.45 9.32 -4.74
CA ILE A 166 14.75 8.52 -3.53
C ILE A 166 13.51 7.76 -3.02
N HIS A 167 12.31 8.22 -3.37
CA HIS A 167 11.06 7.58 -2.98
C HIS A 167 10.63 6.42 -3.90
N GLY A 168 11.41 6.14 -4.96
CA GLY A 168 11.21 5.00 -5.84
C GLY A 168 9.83 4.98 -6.52
N GLU A 169 9.29 3.78 -6.73
CA GLU A 169 8.03 3.56 -7.45
C GLU A 169 6.78 4.03 -6.67
N SER A 170 6.86 4.22 -5.35
CA SER A 170 5.71 4.70 -4.55
C SER A 170 5.19 6.05 -5.04
N ARG A 171 6.05 6.85 -5.69
CA ARG A 171 5.72 8.14 -6.32
C ARG A 171 4.62 8.03 -7.38
N VAL A 172 4.46 6.86 -8.01
CA VAL A 172 3.39 6.59 -8.98
C VAL A 172 2.01 6.84 -8.35
N LEU A 173 1.84 6.51 -7.05
CA LEU A 173 0.56 6.67 -6.36
C LEU A 173 0.22 8.14 -6.08
N LEU A 174 1.23 8.99 -5.90
CA LEU A 174 1.08 10.45 -5.74
C LEU A 174 0.50 11.10 -7.01
N LEU A 175 0.74 10.50 -8.18
CA LEU A 175 0.29 11.04 -9.46
C LEU A 175 -1.23 11.13 -9.59
N SER A 176 -1.98 10.32 -8.83
CA SER A 176 -3.45 10.36 -8.86
C SER A 176 -3.98 11.74 -8.44
N ALA A 177 -3.33 12.43 -7.50
CA ALA A 177 -3.65 13.80 -7.12
C ALA A 177 -3.39 14.79 -8.26
N LEU A 178 -2.21 14.69 -8.89
CA LEU A 178 -1.81 15.57 -9.99
C LEU A 178 -2.74 15.39 -11.20
N LYS A 179 -3.09 14.15 -11.52
CA LYS A 179 -4.02 13.81 -12.61
C LYS A 179 -5.37 14.50 -12.44
N LYS A 180 -5.93 14.53 -11.21
CA LYS A 180 -7.22 15.20 -10.91
C LYS A 180 -7.16 16.73 -11.11
N ARG A 181 -5.97 17.32 -10.99
CA ARG A 181 -5.71 18.77 -11.09
C ARG A 181 -5.21 19.22 -12.48
N LYS A 182 -4.76 18.29 -13.33
CA LYS A 182 -4.10 18.57 -14.62
C LYS A 182 -4.84 19.53 -15.55
N ASN A 183 -6.18 19.46 -15.58
CA ASN A 183 -7.00 20.27 -16.50
C ASN A 183 -7.34 21.66 -15.92
N ARG A 184 -7.15 21.86 -14.61
CA ARG A 184 -7.55 23.08 -13.88
C ARG A 184 -6.35 23.91 -13.44
N ASN A 185 -5.16 23.32 -13.40
CA ASN A 185 -3.93 23.96 -12.97
C ASN A 185 -2.84 23.82 -14.05
N PRO A 186 -2.50 24.89 -14.80
CA PRO A 186 -1.47 24.87 -15.83
C PRO A 186 -0.08 24.47 -15.31
N VAL A 187 0.24 24.82 -14.07
CA VAL A 187 1.52 24.43 -13.44
C VAL A 187 1.59 22.92 -13.24
N VAL A 188 0.49 22.30 -12.79
CA VAL A 188 0.40 20.84 -12.66
C VAL A 188 0.50 20.16 -14.03
N ARG A 189 -0.06 20.76 -15.08
CA ARG A 189 0.07 20.22 -16.45
C ARG A 189 1.52 20.20 -16.91
N LEU A 190 2.24 21.31 -16.78
CA LEU A 190 3.66 21.39 -17.12
C LEU A 190 4.51 20.41 -16.29
N LEU A 191 4.19 20.27 -15.00
CA LEU A 191 4.82 19.28 -14.13
C LEU A 191 4.60 17.85 -14.63
N ILE A 192 3.39 17.50 -15.07
CA ILE A 192 3.12 16.16 -15.61
C ILE A 192 3.95 15.91 -16.87
N ASP A 193 4.11 16.90 -17.75
CA ASP A 193 4.95 16.78 -18.94
C ASP A 193 6.44 16.60 -18.59
N GLU A 194 6.90 17.21 -17.49
CA GLU A 194 8.23 16.97 -16.93
C GLU A 194 8.36 15.54 -16.37
N LEU A 195 7.43 15.13 -15.51
CA LEU A 195 7.42 13.80 -14.86
C LEU A 195 7.22 12.66 -15.86
N ALA A 196 6.62 12.90 -17.02
CA ALA A 196 6.47 11.90 -18.09
C ALA A 196 7.81 11.39 -18.64
N LYS A 197 8.90 12.12 -18.39
CA LYS A 197 10.27 11.73 -18.78
C LYS A 197 10.95 10.84 -17.73
N ASP A 198 10.38 10.72 -16.54
CA ASP A 198 10.89 9.84 -15.49
C ASP A 198 10.52 8.38 -15.84
N PRO A 199 11.50 7.46 -15.98
CA PRO A 199 11.23 6.08 -16.38
C PRO A 199 10.29 5.34 -15.41
N ASP A 200 10.28 5.72 -14.13
CA ASP A 200 9.43 5.07 -13.12
C ASP A 200 7.96 5.53 -13.24
N LEU A 201 7.73 6.73 -13.80
CA LEU A 201 6.41 7.38 -13.86
C LEU A 201 5.80 7.39 -15.26
N GLN A 202 6.63 7.29 -16.30
CA GLN A 202 6.26 7.40 -17.70
C GLN A 202 5.08 6.48 -18.05
N LYS A 203 5.15 5.21 -17.64
CA LYS A 203 4.13 4.21 -17.96
C LYS A 203 2.75 4.63 -17.44
N GLU A 204 2.67 5.10 -16.20
CA GLU A 204 1.42 5.55 -15.61
C GLU A 204 0.90 6.80 -16.33
N ILE A 205 1.75 7.80 -16.55
CA ILE A 205 1.35 9.07 -17.18
C ILE A 205 0.87 8.86 -18.63
N SER A 206 1.57 8.03 -19.41
CA SER A 206 1.17 7.71 -20.78
C SER A 206 -0.20 7.03 -20.87
N SER A 207 -0.63 6.32 -19.82
CA SER A 207 -1.94 5.65 -19.80
C SER A 207 -3.12 6.63 -19.76
N TRP A 208 -2.89 7.91 -19.43
CA TRP A 208 -3.96 8.90 -19.20
C TRP A 208 -4.53 9.52 -20.47
N GLY A 209 -3.92 9.26 -21.64
CA GLY A 209 -4.40 9.72 -22.95
C GLY A 209 -5.15 8.67 -23.77
N SER A 210 -5.30 7.45 -23.25
CA SER A 210 -5.85 6.29 -23.99
C SER A 210 -7.28 5.90 -23.58
N ARG A 211 -8.11 6.84 -23.12
CA ARG A 211 -9.54 6.63 -22.87
C ARG A 211 -10.35 7.83 -23.31
#